data_AF-A0A4T0UUG9-F1
#
_entry.id   AF-A0A4T0UUG9-F1
#
_cell.length_a   1.000
_cell.length_b   1.000
_cell.length_c   1.000
_cell.angle_alpha   90.00
_cell.angle_beta   90.00
_cell.angle_gamma   90.00
#
_symmetry.space_group_name_H-M   'P 1'
#
loop_
_entity.id
_entity.type
_entity.pdbx_description
1 polymer ?
#
loop_
_entity_poly.entity_id
_entity_poly.type
_entity_poly.pdbx_seq_one_letter_code
_entity_poly.pdbx_strand_id
1 'polypeptide(L)'
;MPAQSLKRCFREPIPEIHEAARYLDAAISAHLAGRHALTRELLAAADDPAVWAWTDSVWGAQSPYVQIRPLASQPTTPKTTARMPTAQQKRELLARDGYRCRYCSLPVIRAEVRRKMHTLYPDVVPWGKRNDLQHAGFQCLWAQYDHVVPHAHGGSNELDNLVLSCAACNYGKTHYTLEQLGLADPRDFAPLITSWDGLERLFNSTARA
;
A
#
# COMPACT_ATOMS: atom_id res chain seq x y z
N MET A 1 19.29 -29.57 -5.77
CA MET A 1 17.97 -28.89 -5.74
C MET A 1 18.10 -27.62 -6.57
N PRO A 2 17.26 -27.38 -7.61
CA PRO A 2 17.34 -26.13 -8.35
C PRO A 2 17.11 -24.96 -7.38
N ALA A 3 17.95 -23.93 -7.47
CA ALA A 3 17.77 -22.70 -6.69
C ALA A 3 16.37 -22.14 -7.03
N GLN A 4 15.49 -22.14 -6.04
CA GLN A 4 14.12 -21.67 -6.26
C GLN A 4 14.18 -20.16 -6.47
N SER A 5 13.75 -19.71 -7.67
CA SER A 5 13.66 -18.28 -7.97
C SER A 5 12.77 -17.60 -6.93
N LEU A 6 13.31 -16.59 -6.25
CA LEU A 6 12.54 -15.76 -5.32
C LEU A 6 11.50 -14.97 -6.10
N LYS A 7 10.29 -14.82 -5.54
CA LYS A 7 9.22 -14.00 -6.13
C LYS A 7 9.34 -12.55 -5.67
N ARG A 8 8.94 -11.59 -6.50
CA ARG A 8 9.00 -10.15 -6.15
C ARG A 8 7.82 -9.70 -5.30
N CYS A 9 6.66 -10.32 -5.50
CA CYS A 9 5.43 -10.00 -4.77
C CYS A 9 4.65 -11.25 -4.41
N PHE A 10 3.60 -11.10 -3.61
CA PHE A 10 2.71 -12.21 -3.24
C PHE A 10 1.80 -12.65 -4.38
N ARG A 11 1.25 -11.68 -5.10
CA ARG A 11 0.29 -11.83 -6.19
C ARG A 11 0.47 -10.65 -7.14
N GLU A 12 0.49 -10.92 -8.44
CA GLU A 12 0.53 -9.85 -9.44
C GLU A 12 -0.76 -9.02 -9.38
N PRO A 13 -0.68 -7.68 -9.48
CA PRO A 13 -1.85 -6.83 -9.59
C PRO A 13 -2.73 -7.17 -10.79
N ILE A 14 -4.05 -7.08 -10.62
CA ILE A 14 -5.02 -7.26 -11.70
C ILE A 14 -5.34 -5.91 -12.39
N PRO A 15 -5.78 -5.92 -13.67
CA PRO A 15 -6.09 -4.69 -14.42
C PRO A 15 -7.06 -3.74 -13.71
N GLU A 16 -8.04 -4.27 -12.99
CA GLU A 16 -9.07 -3.53 -12.25
C GLU A 16 -8.46 -2.61 -11.18
N ILE A 17 -7.32 -2.99 -10.60
CA ILE A 17 -6.62 -2.12 -9.63
C ILE A 17 -6.02 -0.90 -10.33
N HIS A 18 -5.52 -1.07 -11.56
CA HIS A 18 -4.99 0.03 -12.36
C HIS A 18 -6.11 0.97 -12.82
N GLU A 19 -7.28 0.44 -13.17
CA GLU A 19 -8.47 1.26 -13.44
C GLU A 19 -8.96 1.98 -12.19
N ALA A 20 -9.01 1.32 -11.03
CA ALA A 20 -9.35 1.99 -9.77
C ALA A 20 -8.38 3.14 -9.45
N ALA A 21 -7.07 2.96 -9.66
CA ALA A 21 -6.09 4.03 -9.51
C ALA A 21 -6.35 5.20 -10.48
N ARG A 22 -6.68 4.91 -11.74
CA ARG A 22 -7.06 5.93 -12.74
C ARG A 22 -8.34 6.67 -12.38
N TYR A 23 -9.36 5.97 -11.87
CA TYR A 23 -10.59 6.59 -11.41
C TYR A 23 -10.36 7.49 -10.21
N LEU A 24 -9.56 7.06 -9.23
CA LEU A 24 -9.20 7.89 -8.08
C LEU A 24 -8.41 9.15 -8.51
N ASP A 25 -7.48 9.01 -9.45
CA ASP A 25 -6.77 10.16 -10.01
C ASP A 25 -7.72 11.15 -10.72
N ALA A 26 -8.58 10.63 -11.60
CA ALA A 26 -9.58 11.45 -12.28
C ALA A 26 -10.56 12.11 -11.28
N ALA A 27 -10.93 11.41 -10.20
CA ALA A 27 -11.82 11.92 -9.17
C ALA A 27 -11.20 13.13 -8.44
N ILE A 28 -9.92 13.07 -8.09
CA ILE A 28 -9.22 14.19 -7.45
C ILE A 28 -9.14 15.37 -8.40
N SER A 29 -8.83 15.13 -9.68
CA SER A 29 -8.82 16.20 -10.69
C SER A 29 -10.19 16.82 -10.91
N ALA A 30 -11.27 16.03 -10.89
CA ALA A 30 -12.64 16.53 -10.96
C ALA A 30 -13.03 17.35 -9.73
N HIS A 31 -12.65 16.88 -8.53
CA HIS A 31 -12.89 17.58 -7.26
C HIS A 31 -12.24 18.97 -7.27
N LEU A 32 -10.96 19.03 -7.64
CA LEU A 32 -10.20 20.28 -7.72
C LEU A 32 -10.77 21.26 -8.75
N ALA A 33 -11.46 20.75 -9.78
CA ALA A 33 -12.16 21.54 -10.78
C ALA A 33 -13.61 21.90 -10.39
N GLY A 34 -14.06 21.61 -9.16
CA GLY A 34 -15.43 21.85 -8.70
C GLY A 34 -16.50 20.92 -9.32
N ARG A 35 -16.09 19.87 -10.02
CA ARG A 35 -16.98 18.92 -10.70
C ARG A 35 -17.41 17.80 -9.75
N HIS A 36 -18.21 18.16 -8.74
CA HIS A 36 -18.57 17.25 -7.65
C HIS A 36 -19.40 16.02 -8.06
N ALA A 37 -20.30 16.15 -9.05
CA ALA A 37 -21.08 15.02 -9.55
C ALA A 37 -20.18 13.96 -10.20
N LEU A 38 -19.33 14.37 -11.15
CA LEU A 38 -18.32 13.51 -11.76
C LEU A 38 -17.35 12.92 -10.72
N THR A 39 -16.98 13.69 -9.70
CA THR A 39 -16.15 13.17 -8.60
C THR A 39 -16.81 11.98 -7.92
N ARG A 40 -18.11 12.06 -7.63
CA ARG A 40 -18.86 10.97 -6.99
C ARG A 40 -18.91 9.71 -7.86
N GLU A 41 -19.19 9.89 -9.15
CA GLU A 41 -19.23 8.79 -10.13
C GLU A 41 -17.88 8.07 -10.21
N LEU A 42 -16.77 8.83 -10.27
CA LEU A 42 -15.42 8.27 -10.36
C LEU A 42 -14.98 7.59 -9.05
N LEU A 43 -15.33 8.15 -7.90
CA LEU A 43 -15.07 7.50 -6.61
C LEU A 43 -15.83 6.17 -6.51
N ALA A 44 -17.13 6.17 -6.83
CA ALA A 44 -17.93 4.95 -6.82
C ALA A 44 -17.38 3.89 -7.80
N ALA A 45 -16.91 4.30 -8.98
CA ALA A 45 -16.28 3.39 -9.95
C ALA A 45 -14.95 2.78 -9.46
N ALA A 46 -14.25 3.44 -8.52
CA ALA A 46 -13.04 2.90 -7.91
C ALA A 46 -13.32 1.94 -6.74
N ASP A 47 -14.57 1.81 -6.30
CA ASP A 47 -15.00 0.89 -5.24
C ASP A 47 -15.40 -0.47 -5.83
N ASP A 48 -14.41 -1.16 -6.41
CA ASP A 48 -14.62 -2.37 -7.20
C ASP A 48 -14.50 -3.66 -6.34
N PRO A 49 -15.51 -4.57 -6.35
CA PRO A 49 -15.43 -5.86 -5.67
C PRO A 49 -14.26 -6.75 -6.07
N ALA A 50 -13.80 -6.71 -7.33
CA ALA A 50 -12.63 -7.46 -7.79
C ALA A 50 -11.33 -6.94 -7.14
N VAL A 51 -11.23 -5.63 -6.94
CA VAL A 51 -10.11 -4.99 -6.23
C VAL A 51 -10.10 -5.38 -4.75
N TRP A 52 -11.28 -5.42 -4.12
CA TRP A 52 -11.41 -5.94 -2.76
C TRP A 52 -11.00 -7.41 -2.68
N ALA A 53 -11.53 -8.27 -3.56
CA ALA A 53 -11.22 -9.70 -3.57
C ALA A 53 -9.72 -9.97 -3.79
N TRP A 54 -9.04 -9.15 -4.62
CA TRP A 54 -7.59 -9.23 -4.77
C TRP A 54 -6.87 -8.89 -3.46
N THR A 55 -7.25 -7.78 -2.83
CA THR A 55 -6.64 -7.31 -1.57
C THR A 55 -6.82 -8.34 -0.46
N ASP A 56 -8.04 -8.84 -0.30
CA ASP A 56 -8.39 -9.83 0.72
C ASP A 56 -7.66 -11.16 0.52
N SER A 57 -7.48 -11.59 -0.73
CA SER A 57 -6.75 -12.82 -1.03
C SER A 57 -5.29 -12.82 -0.56
N VAL A 58 -4.67 -11.64 -0.37
CA VAL A 58 -3.27 -11.54 0.03
C VAL A 58 -3.15 -11.35 1.55
N TRP A 59 -3.87 -10.40 2.13
CA TRP A 59 -3.72 -10.09 3.56
C TRP A 59 -4.64 -10.90 4.48
N GLY A 60 -5.57 -11.68 3.91
CA GLY A 60 -6.59 -12.39 4.65
C GLY A 60 -6.01 -13.61 5.34
N ALA A 61 -6.63 -14.03 6.45
CA ALA A 61 -6.15 -15.14 7.26
C ALA A 61 -6.03 -16.47 6.51
N GLN A 62 -6.79 -16.64 5.42
CA GLN A 62 -6.81 -17.84 4.57
C GLN A 62 -6.14 -17.59 3.21
N SER A 63 -5.14 -16.70 3.16
CA SER A 63 -4.47 -16.35 1.91
C SER A 63 -3.87 -17.57 1.19
N PRO A 64 -4.24 -17.84 -0.08
CA PRO A 64 -3.55 -18.85 -0.87
C PRO A 64 -2.17 -18.37 -1.37
N TYR A 65 -1.87 -17.07 -1.27
CA TYR A 65 -0.66 -16.44 -1.81
C TYR A 65 0.46 -16.24 -0.78
N VAL A 66 0.11 -16.23 0.52
CA VAL A 66 1.07 -16.16 1.63
C VAL A 66 1.38 -17.58 2.12
N GLN A 67 2.48 -18.13 1.60
CA GLN A 67 2.96 -19.46 1.97
C GLN A 67 4.21 -19.33 2.84
N ILE A 68 4.13 -19.79 4.09
CA ILE A 68 5.19 -19.61 5.09
C ILE A 68 6.05 -20.88 5.15
N ARG A 69 7.36 -20.72 4.99
CA ARG A 69 8.35 -21.77 5.15
C ARG A 69 8.97 -21.67 6.54
N PRO A 70 8.90 -22.72 7.37
CA PRO A 70 9.61 -22.74 8.64
C PRO A 70 11.12 -22.62 8.43
N LEU A 71 11.79 -21.81 9.24
CA LEU A 71 13.26 -21.74 9.31
C LEU A 71 13.73 -22.44 10.58
N ALA A 72 14.85 -23.17 10.49
CA ALA A 72 15.39 -23.98 11.59
C ALA A 72 15.89 -23.13 12.78
N SER A 73 16.28 -21.88 12.52
CA SER A 73 16.73 -20.93 13.54
C SER A 73 16.43 -19.51 13.08
N GLN A 74 16.05 -18.64 14.02
CA GLN A 74 15.80 -17.23 13.73
C GLN A 74 16.77 -16.37 14.54
N PRO A 75 17.44 -15.38 13.92
CA PRO A 75 18.29 -14.45 14.64
C PRO A 75 17.48 -13.67 15.69
N THR A 76 17.97 -13.64 16.92
CA THR A 76 17.41 -12.84 18.02
C THR A 76 18.23 -11.56 18.19
N THR A 77 18.06 -10.62 17.26
CA THR A 77 18.63 -9.28 17.40
C THR A 77 17.85 -8.47 18.45
N PRO A 78 18.53 -7.64 19.27
CA PRO A 78 17.85 -6.75 20.22
C PRO A 78 16.84 -5.85 19.51
N LYS A 79 15.61 -5.78 20.04
CA LYS A 79 14.53 -5.00 19.44
C LYS A 79 14.67 -3.53 19.81
N THR A 80 14.48 -2.64 18.84
CA THR A 80 14.35 -1.20 19.10
C THR A 80 13.03 -0.88 19.79
N THR A 81 12.97 0.15 20.62
CA THR A 81 11.74 0.56 21.31
C THR A 81 10.74 1.26 20.38
N ALA A 82 11.23 2.12 19.50
CA ALA A 82 10.42 2.72 18.45
C ALA A 82 9.96 1.63 17.47
N ARG A 83 8.69 1.67 17.06
CA ARG A 83 8.08 0.74 16.09
C ARG A 83 7.52 1.38 14.83
N MET A 84 7.34 2.71 14.84
CA MET A 84 6.70 3.43 13.75
C MET A 84 7.65 4.49 13.19
N PRO A 85 7.72 4.65 11.86
CA PRO A 85 8.50 5.73 11.26
C PRO A 85 7.90 7.09 11.61
N THR A 86 8.80 8.07 11.75
CA THR A 86 8.45 9.48 11.96
C THR A 86 7.78 10.07 10.71
N ALA A 87 7.12 11.22 10.86
CA ALA A 87 6.53 11.93 9.72
C ALA A 87 7.59 12.32 8.67
N GLN A 88 8.81 12.63 9.10
CA GLN A 88 9.93 12.92 8.20
C GLN A 88 10.33 11.68 7.40
N GLN A 89 10.56 10.55 8.07
CA GLN A 89 10.92 9.29 7.41
C GLN A 89 9.85 8.86 6.40
N LYS A 90 8.56 9.02 6.74
CA LYS A 90 7.46 8.73 5.82
C LYS A 90 7.54 9.57 4.54
N ARG A 91 7.84 10.87 4.63
CA ARG A 91 8.03 11.73 3.45
C ARG A 91 9.21 11.29 2.61
N GLU A 92 10.32 10.96 3.25
CA GLU A 92 11.53 10.49 2.56
C GLU A 92 11.28 9.16 1.84
N LEU A 93 10.56 8.22 2.46
CA LEU A 93 10.18 6.95 1.83
C LEU A 93 9.24 7.15 0.63
N LEU A 94 8.25 8.02 0.72
CA LEU A 94 7.35 8.33 -0.39
C LEU A 94 8.10 8.91 -1.59
N ALA A 95 9.01 9.85 -1.33
CA ALA A 95 9.84 10.47 -2.36
C ALA A 95 10.83 9.46 -2.98
N ARG A 96 11.51 8.67 -2.14
CA ARG A 96 12.47 7.65 -2.57
C ARG A 96 11.81 6.57 -3.42
N ASP A 97 10.63 6.11 -3.01
CA ASP A 97 9.96 4.96 -3.61
C ASP A 97 8.92 5.36 -4.68
N GLY A 98 8.80 6.66 -5.00
CA GLY A 98 7.99 7.16 -6.10
C GLY A 98 6.49 6.90 -5.95
N TYR A 99 5.99 6.89 -4.71
CA TYR A 99 4.60 6.54 -4.40
C TYR A 99 4.17 5.17 -4.95
N ARG A 100 5.09 4.21 -5.00
CA ARG A 100 4.81 2.84 -5.42
C ARG A 100 5.23 1.81 -4.39
N CYS A 101 4.43 0.75 -4.29
CA CYS A 101 4.75 -0.41 -3.50
C CYS A 101 6.06 -1.06 -4.00
N ARG A 102 7.04 -1.23 -3.12
CA ARG A 102 8.34 -1.81 -3.46
C ARG A 102 8.31 -3.32 -3.74
N TYR A 103 7.20 -3.99 -3.46
CA TYR A 103 6.97 -5.40 -3.77
C TYR A 103 6.25 -5.61 -5.11
N CYS A 104 5.01 -5.11 -5.23
CA CYS A 104 4.15 -5.35 -6.40
C CYS A 104 4.04 -4.16 -7.37
N SER A 105 4.75 -3.05 -7.12
CA SER A 105 4.76 -1.84 -7.98
C SER A 105 3.41 -1.10 -8.13
N LEU A 106 2.38 -1.49 -7.38
CA LEU A 106 1.12 -0.76 -7.31
C LEU A 106 1.35 0.69 -6.87
N PRO A 107 0.65 1.68 -7.47
CA PRO A 107 0.60 3.01 -6.89
C PRO A 107 0.05 2.92 -5.46
N VAL A 108 0.50 3.80 -4.58
CA VAL A 108 -0.04 3.91 -3.24
C VAL A 108 -0.48 5.33 -2.91
N ILE A 109 -1.43 5.42 -2.00
CA ILE A 109 -2.13 6.62 -1.56
C ILE A 109 -2.08 6.66 -0.04
N ARG A 110 -1.73 7.83 0.50
CA ARG A 110 -1.69 8.05 1.93
C ARG A 110 -3.08 8.02 2.56
N ALA A 111 -3.14 7.57 3.81
CA ALA A 111 -4.37 7.56 4.59
C ALA A 111 -4.98 8.97 4.75
N GLU A 112 -4.16 10.02 4.72
CA GLU A 112 -4.59 11.42 4.73
C GLU A 112 -5.51 11.75 3.56
N VAL A 113 -5.14 11.36 2.32
CA VAL A 113 -5.94 11.59 1.11
C VAL A 113 -7.29 10.92 1.26
N ARG A 114 -7.30 9.63 1.61
CA ARG A 114 -8.52 8.86 1.88
C ARG A 114 -9.39 9.53 2.94
N ARG A 115 -8.82 9.94 4.08
CA ARG A 115 -9.59 10.60 5.15
C ARG A 115 -10.25 11.88 4.65
N LYS A 116 -9.53 12.70 3.88
CA LYS A 116 -10.08 13.92 3.28
C LYS A 116 -11.23 13.59 2.32
N MET A 117 -11.07 12.59 1.45
CA MET A 117 -12.12 12.17 0.53
C MET A 117 -13.33 11.56 1.23
N HIS A 118 -13.14 10.75 2.27
CA HIS A 118 -14.22 10.24 3.12
C HIS A 118 -15.00 11.37 3.81
N THR A 119 -14.31 12.40 4.32
CA THR A 119 -15.00 13.56 4.91
C THR A 119 -15.84 14.33 3.88
N LEU A 120 -15.35 14.47 2.65
CA LEU A 120 -16.02 15.23 1.59
C LEU A 120 -17.14 14.44 0.88
N TYR A 121 -16.98 13.12 0.77
CA TYR A 121 -17.83 12.22 -0.01
C TYR A 121 -18.12 10.92 0.77
N PRO A 122 -18.70 11.00 1.98
CA PRO A 122 -18.84 9.85 2.88
C PRO A 122 -19.73 8.72 2.34
N ASP A 123 -20.66 9.05 1.46
CA ASP A 123 -21.61 8.13 0.81
C ASP A 123 -20.97 7.26 -0.27
N VAL A 124 -19.95 7.77 -0.97
CA VAL A 124 -19.23 7.03 -2.03
C VAL A 124 -17.80 6.68 -1.65
N VAL A 125 -17.32 7.11 -0.49
CA VAL A 125 -16.04 6.68 0.10
C VAL A 125 -16.31 6.12 1.50
N PRO A 126 -16.98 4.96 1.63
CA PRO A 126 -17.27 4.39 2.93
C PRO A 126 -15.97 4.00 3.65
N TRP A 127 -15.95 4.13 4.98
CA TRP A 127 -14.85 3.65 5.80
C TRP A 127 -15.34 3.01 7.11
N GLY A 128 -16.09 1.92 6.97
CA GLY A 128 -16.69 1.19 8.10
C GLY A 128 -15.67 0.45 8.99
N LYS A 129 -16.16 -0.09 10.10
CA LYS A 129 -15.34 -0.81 11.09
C LYS A 129 -14.74 -2.11 10.56
N ARG A 130 -15.44 -2.80 9.66
CA ARG A 130 -14.97 -4.03 9.02
C ARG A 130 -14.33 -3.70 7.68
N ASN A 131 -13.35 -4.50 7.26
CA ASN A 131 -12.61 -4.27 6.02
C ASN A 131 -13.52 -4.32 4.78
N ASP A 132 -14.53 -5.19 4.77
CA ASP A 132 -15.50 -5.32 3.66
C ASP A 132 -16.54 -4.19 3.61
N LEU A 133 -16.53 -3.28 4.59
CA LEU A 133 -17.35 -2.07 4.63
C LEU A 133 -16.54 -0.80 4.32
N GLN A 134 -15.34 -0.96 3.79
CA GLN A 134 -14.45 0.13 3.41
C GLN A 134 -14.28 0.16 1.90
N HIS A 135 -14.04 1.36 1.37
CA HIS A 135 -13.83 1.56 -0.06
C HIS A 135 -12.62 0.76 -0.57
N ALA A 136 -12.86 -0.17 -1.50
CA ALA A 136 -11.91 -1.15 -2.02
C ALA A 136 -10.68 -0.50 -2.66
N GLY A 137 -10.86 0.48 -3.56
CA GLY A 137 -9.75 1.19 -4.20
C GLY A 137 -8.80 1.86 -3.20
N PHE A 138 -9.33 2.65 -2.27
CA PHE A 138 -8.51 3.28 -1.23
C PHE A 138 -7.84 2.28 -0.29
N GLN A 139 -8.48 1.14 -0.01
CA GLN A 139 -7.90 0.11 0.84
C GLN A 139 -6.76 -0.64 0.13
N CYS A 140 -6.97 -1.03 -1.13
CA CYS A 140 -5.97 -1.71 -1.96
C CYS A 140 -4.70 -0.86 -2.14
N LEU A 141 -4.90 0.43 -2.45
CA LEU A 141 -3.80 1.37 -2.69
C LEU A 141 -3.31 2.03 -1.40
N TRP A 142 -3.74 1.61 -0.22
CA TRP A 142 -3.34 2.27 1.02
C TRP A 142 -1.83 2.08 1.29
N ALA A 143 -1.11 3.21 1.34
CA ALA A 143 0.30 3.27 1.66
C ALA A 143 0.59 2.80 3.10
N GLN A 144 1.49 1.83 3.21
CA GLN A 144 2.11 1.32 4.42
C GLN A 144 3.63 1.52 4.35
N TYR A 145 4.28 1.44 5.51
CA TYR A 145 5.72 1.56 5.65
C TYR A 145 6.23 0.28 6.30
N ASP A 146 6.67 -0.65 5.46
CA ASP A 146 7.02 -2.01 5.86
C ASP A 146 8.49 -2.08 6.27
N HIS A 147 8.76 -2.89 7.29
CA HIS A 147 10.10 -3.26 7.71
C HIS A 147 10.56 -4.46 6.91
N VAL A 148 11.60 -4.32 6.07
CA VAL A 148 12.13 -5.42 5.26
C VAL A 148 12.58 -6.57 6.16
N VAL A 149 13.46 -6.29 7.13
CA VAL A 149 13.66 -7.14 8.29
C VAL A 149 12.59 -6.79 9.32
N PRO A 150 11.65 -7.70 9.66
CA PRO A 150 10.56 -7.37 10.57
C PRO A 150 11.07 -6.97 11.95
N HIS A 151 10.37 -6.05 12.63
CA HIS A 151 10.67 -5.66 14.01
C HIS A 151 10.68 -6.86 14.98
N ALA A 152 9.81 -7.86 14.74
CA ALA A 152 9.78 -9.10 15.51
C ALA A 152 11.11 -9.89 15.47
N HIS A 153 11.88 -9.71 14.40
CA HIS A 153 13.21 -10.29 14.16
C HIS A 153 14.34 -9.23 14.29
N GLY A 154 14.09 -8.15 15.05
CA GLY A 154 15.11 -7.15 15.37
C GLY A 154 15.39 -6.13 14.28
N GLY A 155 14.49 -5.98 13.30
CA GLY A 155 14.57 -4.90 12.32
C GLY A 155 14.45 -3.51 12.94
N SER A 156 15.29 -2.58 12.48
CA SER A 156 15.32 -1.18 12.92
C SER A 156 14.26 -0.32 12.21
N ASN A 157 14.01 0.89 12.72
CA ASN A 157 13.27 1.94 11.98
C ASN A 157 14.20 2.82 11.14
N GLU A 158 15.42 2.38 10.87
CA GLU A 158 16.29 3.13 9.96
C GLU A 158 15.73 3.06 8.54
N LEU A 159 15.98 4.12 7.75
CA LEU A 159 15.39 4.25 6.41
C LEU A 159 15.81 3.13 5.45
N ASP A 160 16.97 2.52 5.67
CA ASP A 160 17.48 1.40 4.88
C ASP A 160 16.73 0.07 5.14
N ASN A 161 16.05 -0.05 6.28
CA ASN A 161 15.20 -1.19 6.62
C ASN A 161 13.71 -0.93 6.33
N LEU A 162 13.33 0.30 6.00
CA LEU A 162 11.96 0.66 5.69
C LEU A 162 11.74 0.79 4.18
N VAL A 163 10.61 0.30 3.70
CA VAL A 163 10.15 0.44 2.31
C VAL A 163 8.69 0.86 2.26
N LEU A 164 8.32 1.58 1.19
CA LEU A 164 6.92 1.85 0.89
C LEU A 164 6.25 0.59 0.34
N SER A 165 5.06 0.26 0.84
CA SER A 165 4.28 -0.90 0.39
C SER A 165 2.78 -0.59 0.32
N CYS A 166 2.03 -1.33 -0.49
CA CYS A 166 0.57 -1.34 -0.39
C CYS A 166 0.13 -2.15 0.84
N ALA A 167 -1.12 -1.98 1.26
CA ALA A 167 -1.65 -2.67 2.43
C ALA A 167 -1.64 -4.19 2.27
N ALA A 168 -2.03 -4.71 1.10
CA ALA A 168 -1.99 -6.14 0.81
C ALA A 168 -0.60 -6.76 1.07
N CYS A 169 0.48 -6.16 0.54
CA CYS A 169 1.83 -6.68 0.75
C CYS A 169 2.32 -6.54 2.19
N ASN A 170 2.08 -5.40 2.85
CA ASN A 170 2.49 -5.18 4.24
C ASN A 170 1.81 -6.19 5.19
N TYR A 171 0.49 -6.32 5.08
CA TYR A 171 -0.29 -7.23 5.93
C TYR A 171 -0.25 -8.68 5.46
N GLY A 172 0.18 -8.97 4.23
CA GLY A 172 0.55 -10.33 3.82
C GLY A 172 1.90 -10.75 4.41
N LYS A 173 2.87 -9.83 4.48
CA LYS A 173 4.19 -10.09 5.06
C LYS A 173 4.15 -10.18 6.59
N THR A 174 3.43 -9.27 7.23
CA THR A 174 3.29 -9.18 8.68
C THR A 174 4.65 -9.13 9.41
N HIS A 175 4.95 -10.14 10.21
CA HIS A 175 6.15 -10.34 10.98
C HIS A 175 7.09 -11.36 10.33
N TYR A 176 6.75 -11.94 9.18
CA TYR A 176 7.59 -12.93 8.51
C TYR A 176 8.76 -12.28 7.78
N THR A 177 9.89 -12.96 7.82
CA THR A 177 11.07 -12.62 7.02
C THR A 177 10.83 -12.90 5.54
N LEU A 178 11.58 -12.24 4.66
CA LEU A 178 11.50 -12.48 3.23
C LEU A 178 11.83 -13.93 2.86
N GLU A 179 12.80 -14.53 3.55
CA GLU A 179 13.20 -15.93 3.36
C GLU A 179 12.06 -16.89 3.66
N GLN A 180 11.35 -16.69 4.78
CA GLN A 180 10.16 -17.49 5.12
C GLN A 180 9.09 -17.42 4.03
N LEU A 181 9.00 -16.30 3.32
CA LEU A 181 8.00 -16.05 2.29
C LEU A 181 8.49 -16.36 0.87
N GLY A 182 9.77 -16.70 0.71
CA GLY A 182 10.42 -16.85 -0.59
C GLY A 182 10.40 -15.57 -1.43
N LEU A 183 10.40 -14.40 -0.79
CA LEU A 183 10.41 -13.10 -1.45
C LEU A 183 11.83 -12.62 -1.71
N ALA A 184 12.04 -11.97 -2.84
CA ALA A 184 13.27 -11.21 -3.11
C ALA A 184 13.30 -9.95 -2.24
N ASP A 185 14.50 -9.46 -1.92
CA ASP A 185 14.63 -8.20 -1.20
C ASP A 185 14.17 -7.04 -2.09
N PRO A 186 13.12 -6.29 -1.70
CA PRO A 186 12.61 -5.19 -2.52
C PRO A 186 13.63 -4.05 -2.68
N ARG A 187 14.68 -4.00 -1.85
CA ARG A 187 15.75 -3.00 -1.90
C ARG A 187 16.78 -3.28 -3.00
N ASP A 188 16.86 -4.52 -3.47
CA ASP A 188 17.79 -4.92 -4.55
C ASP A 188 17.35 -4.42 -5.93
N PHE A 189 16.15 -3.86 -6.04
CA PHE A 189 15.60 -3.33 -7.29
C PHE A 189 15.51 -1.81 -7.23
N ALA A 190 15.71 -1.13 -8.35
CA ALA A 190 15.48 0.31 -8.42
C ALA A 190 13.98 0.63 -8.16
N PRO A 191 13.67 1.68 -7.39
CA PRO A 191 12.30 2.16 -7.28
C PRO A 191 11.74 2.58 -8.64
N LEU A 192 10.45 2.28 -8.86
CA LEU A 192 9.75 2.67 -10.07
C LEU A 192 9.22 4.10 -9.94
N ILE A 193 9.91 5.05 -10.55
CA ILE A 193 9.51 6.47 -10.56
C ILE A 193 8.61 6.74 -11.76
N THR A 194 7.45 7.35 -11.53
CA THR A 194 6.45 7.68 -12.57
C THR A 194 5.82 9.04 -12.28
N SER A 195 4.85 9.47 -13.10
CA SER A 195 4.07 10.69 -12.85
C SER A 195 3.05 10.58 -11.71
N TRP A 196 2.87 9.41 -11.11
CA TRP A 196 1.96 9.23 -9.98
C TRP A 196 2.44 10.02 -8.74
N ASP A 197 1.63 10.96 -8.28
CA ASP A 197 1.95 11.91 -7.21
C ASP A 197 1.37 11.48 -5.84
N GLY A 198 0.83 10.26 -5.73
CA GLY A 198 0.13 9.81 -4.53
C GLY A 198 -1.20 10.51 -4.26
N LEU A 199 -1.71 11.28 -5.24
CA LEU A 199 -2.86 12.19 -5.12
C LEU A 199 -2.62 13.35 -4.14
N GLU A 200 -1.36 13.67 -3.84
CA GLU A 200 -0.98 14.70 -2.86
C GLU A 200 -1.36 16.12 -3.30
N ARG A 201 -1.61 16.34 -4.60
CA ARG A 201 -2.14 17.62 -5.12
C ARG A 201 -3.44 18.06 -4.43
N LEU A 202 -4.19 17.13 -3.82
CA LEU A 202 -5.36 17.43 -2.99
C LEU A 202 -5.04 18.39 -1.82
N PHE A 203 -3.81 18.40 -1.33
CA PHE A 203 -3.38 19.27 -0.22
C PHE A 203 -2.67 20.53 -0.67
N ASN A 204 -2.20 20.57 -1.93
CA ASN A 204 -1.45 21.71 -2.46
C ASN A 204 -2.36 22.76 -3.12
N SER A 205 -3.64 22.45 -3.34
CA SER A 205 -4.58 23.41 -3.90
C SER A 205 -5.07 24.40 -2.84
N THR A 206 -4.53 25.61 -2.87
CA THR A 206 -5.11 26.80 -2.19
C THR A 206 -6.35 27.30 -2.93
N ALA A 207 -7.29 26.41 -3.27
CA ALA A 207 -8.59 26.85 -3.77
C ALA A 207 -9.38 27.39 -2.57
N ARG A 208 -9.31 28.73 -2.41
CA ARG A 208 -10.18 29.50 -1.53
C ARG A 208 -11.63 29.10 -1.83
N ALA A 209 -12.30 28.53 -0.84
CA ALA A 209 -13.75 28.62 -0.75
C ALA A 209 -14.14 30.07 -0.41
#